data_AF-F7V7K9-F1
#
_entry.id   AF-F7V7K9-F1
#
_cell.length_a   1.000
_cell.length_b   1.000
_cell.length_c   1.000
_cell.angle_alpha   90.00
_cell.angle_beta   90.00
_cell.angle_gamma   90.00
#
_symmetry.space_group_name_H-M   'P 1'
#
loop_
_entity.id
_entity.type
_entity.pdbx_description
1 polymer ?
#
loop_
_entity_poly.entity_id
_entity_poly.type
_entity_poly.pdbx_seq_one_letter_code
_entity_poly.pdbx_strand_id
1 'polypeptide(L)' 'MPEGKPNAQTIATQKYQKKIGLISKSFKIKKELAEEFKEACERKGVGQAATISQLMEQFISSVEKKE' A
#
# COMPACT_ATOMS: atom_id res chain seq x y z
N MET A 1 -3.89 2.20 -14.18
CA MET A 1 -5.09 3.02 -14.48
C MET A 1 -5.97 2.20 -15.41
N PRO A 2 -7.31 2.32 -15.38
CA PRO A 2 -8.14 1.49 -16.25
C PRO A 2 -7.92 1.90 -17.70
N GLU A 3 -7.43 0.95 -18.49
CA GLU A 3 -7.35 1.04 -19.93
C GLU A 3 -8.73 0.64 -20.49
N GLY A 4 -9.37 1.53 -21.27
CA GLY A 4 -10.68 1.28 -21.89
C GLY A 4 -11.76 2.32 -21.53
N LYS A 5 -13.06 1.92 -21.61
CA LYS A 5 -14.22 2.72 -21.17
C LYS A 5 -14.59 2.35 -19.72
N PRO A 6 -14.09 3.06 -18.70
CA PRO A 6 -14.38 2.74 -17.30
C PRO A 6 -15.85 3.00 -16.97
N ASN A 7 -16.44 2.15 -16.13
CA ASN A 7 -17.79 2.37 -15.61
C ASN A 7 -17.82 3.54 -14.60
N ALA A 8 -19.02 4.03 -14.31
CA ALA A 8 -19.21 5.18 -13.41
C ALA A 8 -18.60 4.96 -12.01
N GLN A 9 -18.63 3.72 -11.50
CA GLN A 9 -18.03 3.35 -10.22
C GLN A 9 -16.50 3.52 -10.23
N THR A 10 -15.84 3.10 -11.30
CA THR A 10 -14.38 3.21 -11.46
C THR A 10 -13.93 4.67 -11.50
N ILE A 11 -14.71 5.55 -12.14
CA ILE A 11 -14.45 7.00 -12.19
C ILE A 11 -14.61 7.62 -10.79
N ALA A 12 -15.66 7.23 -10.04
CA ALA A 12 -15.88 7.71 -8.69
C ALA A 12 -14.72 7.31 -7.74
N THR A 13 -14.29 6.04 -7.81
CA THR A 13 -13.15 5.54 -7.03
C THR A 13 -11.86 6.30 -7.36
N GLN A 14 -11.59 6.61 -8.62
CA GLN A 14 -10.42 7.40 -9.00
C GLN A 14 -10.47 8.84 -8.47
N LYS A 15 -11.63 9.51 -8.58
CA LYS A 15 -11.80 10.86 -8.04
C LYS A 15 -11.54 10.88 -6.53
N TYR A 16 -12.02 9.86 -5.82
CA TYR A 16 -11.77 9.72 -4.38
C TYR A 16 -10.29 9.48 -4.08
N GLN A 17 -9.65 8.51 -4.75
CA GLN A 17 -8.22 8.22 -4.57
C GLN A 17 -7.35 9.46 -4.82
N LYS A 18 -7.65 10.23 -5.87
CA LYS A 18 -6.96 11.48 -6.17
C LYS A 18 -7.19 12.54 -5.09
N LYS A 19 -8.41 12.65 -4.56
CA LYS A 19 -8.75 13.59 -3.48
C LYS A 19 -7.95 13.32 -2.20
N ILE A 20 -7.72 12.06 -1.87
CA ILE A 20 -6.99 11.65 -0.66
C ILE A 20 -5.49 11.41 -0.89
N GLY A 21 -4.98 11.69 -2.09
CA GLY A 21 -3.56 11.55 -2.42
C GLY A 21 -3.05 10.11 -2.51
N LEU A 22 -3.92 9.13 -2.74
CA LEU A 22 -3.53 7.73 -2.86
C LEU A 22 -2.70 7.52 -4.13
N ILE A 23 -1.46 7.06 -3.98
CA ILE A 23 -0.57 6.71 -5.08
C ILE A 23 -0.24 5.22 -5.05
N SER A 24 -0.11 4.60 -6.23
CA SER A 24 0.38 3.23 -6.35
C SER A 24 1.86 3.26 -6.71
N LYS A 25 2.73 2.81 -5.79
CA LYS A 25 4.14 2.54 -6.09
C LYS A 25 4.34 1.03 -6.19
N SER A 26 4.84 0.58 -7.33
CA SER A 26 5.19 -0.83 -7.56
C SER A 26 6.68 -1.05 -7.37
N PHE A 27 7.05 -2.04 -6.57
CA PHE A 27 8.43 -2.51 -6.39
C PHE A 27 8.49 -4.02 -6.58
N LYS A 28 9.65 -4.53 -6.97
CA LYS A 28 9.87 -5.98 -7.10
C LYS A 28 10.44 -6.52 -5.79
N ILE A 29 9.82 -7.56 -5.24
CA ILE A 29 10.30 -8.31 -4.07
C ILE A 29 10.31 -9.81 -4.39
N LYS A 30 11.05 -10.57 -3.58
CA LYS A 30 11.04 -12.04 -3.67
C LYS A 30 9.63 -12.56 -3.40
N LYS A 31 9.21 -13.56 -4.19
CA LYS A 31 7.89 -14.18 -4.05
C LYS A 31 7.66 -14.76 -2.66
N GLU A 32 8.61 -15.55 -2.17
CA GLU A 32 8.55 -16.20 -0.85
C GLU A 32 8.33 -15.17 0.26
N LEU A 33 9.08 -14.06 0.24
CA LEU A 33 8.92 -12.97 1.20
C LEU A 33 7.52 -12.36 1.17
N ALA A 34 6.93 -12.18 -0.02
CA ALA A 34 5.59 -11.62 -0.16
C ALA A 34 4.51 -12.57 0.40
N GLU A 35 4.68 -13.87 0.16
CA GLU A 35 3.77 -14.91 0.66
C GLU A 35 3.88 -15.05 2.19
N GLU A 36 5.08 -15.10 2.75
CA GLU A 36 5.30 -15.12 4.20
C GLU A 36 4.74 -13.87 4.88
N PHE A 37 4.92 -12.69 4.28
CA PHE A 37 4.36 -11.45 4.80
C PHE A 37 2.83 -11.46 4.80
N LYS A 38 2.22 -12.00 3.75
CA LYS A 38 0.76 -12.18 3.66
C LYS A 38 0.27 -13.09 4.79
N GLU A 39 0.88 -14.25 4.97
CA GLU A 39 0.48 -15.18 6.04
C GLU A 39 0.64 -14.57 7.43
N ALA A 40 1.73 -13.84 7.67
CA ALA A 40 1.96 -13.15 8.94
C ALA A 40 0.88 -12.08 9.22
N CYS A 41 0.49 -11.32 8.20
CA CYS A 41 -0.60 -10.34 8.31
C CYS A 41 -1.94 -11.02 8.61
N GLU A 42 -2.25 -12.12 7.93
CA GLU A 42 -3.48 -12.89 8.15
C GLU A 42 -3.54 -13.47 9.57
N ARG A 43 -2.44 -14.09 10.05
CA ARG A 43 -2.36 -14.64 11.43
C ARG A 43 -2.53 -13.56 12.49
N LYS A 44 -2.05 -12.34 12.23
CA LYS A 44 -2.15 -11.20 13.14
C LYS A 44 -3.48 -10.43 12.97
N GLY A 45 -4.29 -10.75 11.97
CA GLY A 45 -5.55 -10.08 11.68
C GLY A 45 -5.40 -8.64 11.18
N VAL A 46 -4.28 -8.33 10.50
CA VAL A 46 -3.96 -6.97 10.01
C VAL A 46 -3.91 -6.94 8.48
N GLY A 47 -4.17 -5.76 7.90
CA GLY A 47 -4.07 -5.57 6.46
C GLY A 47 -2.62 -5.34 6.01
N GLN A 48 -2.20 -6.00 4.92
CA GLN A 48 -0.84 -5.84 4.36
C GLN A 48 -0.48 -4.38 4.09
N ALA A 49 -1.39 -3.61 3.47
CA ALA A 49 -1.17 -2.20 3.16
C ALA A 49 -0.96 -1.35 4.43
N ALA A 50 -1.76 -1.59 5.47
CA ALA A 50 -1.64 -0.88 6.73
C ALA A 50 -0.31 -1.20 7.43
N THR A 51 0.10 -2.47 7.47
CA THR A 51 1.38 -2.89 8.03
C THR A 51 2.55 -2.27 7.26
N ILE A 52 2.50 -2.23 5.92
CA ILE A 52 3.53 -1.58 5.09
C ILE A 52 3.59 -0.08 5.39
N SER A 53 2.45 0.62 5.48
CA SER A 53 2.41 2.04 5.83
C SER A 53 3.06 2.31 7.18
N GLN A 54 2.76 1.50 8.21
CA GLN A 54 3.39 1.61 9.52
C GLN A 54 4.91 1.40 9.47
N LEU A 55 5.37 0.39 8.73
CA LEU A 55 6.81 0.14 8.56
C LEU A 55 7.51 1.30 7.83
N MET A 56 6.85 1.91 6.84
CA MET A 56 7.37 3.10 6.16
C MET A 56 7.48 4.30 7.11
N GLU A 57 6.46 4.57 7.91
CA GLU A 57 6.46 5.67 8.90
C GLU A 57 7.54 5.46 9.98
N GLN A 58 7.69 4.23 10.46
CA GLN A 58 8.75 3.86 11.40
C GLN A 58 10.14 4.08 10.81
N PHE A 59 10.34 3.67 9.55
CA PHE A 59 11.61 3.86 8.86
C PHE A 59 11.93 5.36 8.68
N ILE A 60 10.97 6.16 8.20
CA ILE A 60 11.11 7.62 8.08
C ILE A 60 11.50 8.24 9.42
N SER A 61 10.76 7.92 10.48
CA SER A 61 11.02 8.43 11.83
C SER A 61 12.41 8.05 12.36
N SER A 62 12.90 6.84 12.00
CA SER A 62 14.23 6.38 12.42
C SER A 62 15.38 7.09 11.70
N VAL A 63 15.14 7.59 10.49
CA VAL A 63 16.12 8.36 9.72
C VAL A 63 16.11 9.82 10.17
N GLU A 64 14.94 10.37 10.51
CA GLU A 64 14.77 11.76 10.96
C GLU A 64 15.26 11.99 12.40
N LYS A 65 15.24 10.98 13.27
CA LYS A 65 15.79 11.06 14.65
C LYS A 65 17.32 10.99 14.74
N LYS A 66 18.03 11.40 13.69
CA LYS A 66 19.47 11.70 13.76
C LYS A 66 19.68 13.19 14.01
N GLU A 67 19.39 13.62 15.23
CA GLU A 67 20.00 14.79 15.88
C GLU A 67 20.23 14.49 17.36
#